data_AF-A0A352F681-F1
#
_entry.id   AF-A0A352F681-F1
#
_cell.length_a   1.000
_cell.length_b   1.000
_cell.length_c   1.000
_cell.angle_alpha   90.00
_cell.angle_beta   90.00
_cell.angle_gamma   90.00
#
_symmetry.space_group_name_H-M   'P 1'
#
loop_
_entity.id
_entity.type
_entity.pdbx_description
1 polymer ?
#
loop_
_entity_poly.entity_id
_entity_poly.type
_entity_poly.pdbx_seq_one_letter_code
_entity_poly.pdbx_strand_id
1 'polypeptide(L)'
;MESKSEQEWLIVRSFRDLDPSFPKGRLVKSESPDFKLRMSKGAFIGIEITRIRMMTDEGFSTGILSNSTGYDQVLATLEAKEKKIGVYRKQKPDSLWLIIFADHSEQRAIEKLIKTLLQKKLTTQFNRVYFFNLDNHSIHTLK
;
A
#
# COMPACT_ATOMS: atom_id res chain seq x y z
N MET A 1 1.84 -15.81 -17.21
CA MET A 1 2.32 -15.06 -16.02
C MET A 1 2.23 -13.59 -16.35
N GLU A 2 1.45 -12.83 -15.60
CA GLU A 2 1.53 -11.37 -15.69
C GLU A 2 2.90 -10.90 -15.20
N SER A 3 3.47 -9.93 -15.89
CA SER A 3 4.70 -9.27 -15.44
C SER A 3 4.43 -8.46 -14.17
N LYS A 4 5.46 -8.26 -13.34
CA LYS A 4 5.38 -7.38 -12.17
C LYS A 4 4.81 -6.00 -12.51
N SER A 5 5.19 -5.44 -13.66
CA SER A 5 4.73 -4.12 -14.12
C SER A 5 3.22 -4.10 -14.43
N GLU A 6 2.69 -5.16 -15.04
CA GLU A 6 1.26 -5.29 -15.33
C GLU A 6 0.45 -5.42 -14.03
N GLN A 7 0.93 -6.23 -13.08
CA GLN A 7 0.32 -6.35 -11.77
C GLN A 7 0.27 -4.98 -11.08
N GLU A 8 1.39 -4.26 -11.04
CA GLU A 8 1.46 -2.92 -10.45
C GLU A 8 0.47 -1.93 -11.07
N TRP A 9 0.25 -1.99 -12.39
CA TRP A 9 -0.76 -1.21 -13.09
C TRP A 9 -2.19 -1.61 -12.71
N LEU A 10 -2.46 -2.90 -12.61
CA LEU A 10 -3.76 -3.41 -12.21
C LEU A 10 -4.10 -2.90 -10.80
N ILE A 11 -3.18 -3.04 -9.85
CA ILE A 11 -3.37 -2.59 -8.47
C ILE A 11 -3.71 -1.11 -8.39
N VAL A 12 -2.90 -0.23 -9.01
CA VAL A 12 -3.11 1.22 -8.88
C VAL A 12 -4.38 1.69 -9.60
N ARG A 13 -4.78 1.02 -10.69
CA ARG A 13 -6.03 1.32 -11.40
C ARG A 13 -7.25 0.86 -10.60
N SER A 14 -7.24 -0.38 -10.11
CA SER A 14 -8.31 -0.89 -9.25
C SER A 14 -8.47 -0.02 -8.01
N PHE A 15 -7.36 0.35 -7.36
CA PHE A 15 -7.39 1.28 -6.22
C PHE A 15 -8.04 2.63 -6.59
N ARG A 16 -7.64 3.22 -7.72
CA ARG A 16 -8.19 4.49 -8.21
C ARG A 16 -9.68 4.40 -8.51
N ASP A 17 -10.14 3.29 -9.08
CA ASP A 17 -11.54 3.11 -9.45
C ASP A 17 -12.45 2.89 -8.22
N LEU A 18 -11.88 2.36 -7.13
CA LEU A 18 -12.58 2.06 -5.88
C LEU A 18 -12.58 3.19 -4.85
N ASP A 19 -11.63 4.13 -4.91
CA ASP A 19 -11.58 5.29 -4.01
C ASP A 19 -12.09 6.56 -4.71
N PRO A 20 -13.34 7.01 -4.44
CA PRO A 20 -13.88 8.24 -5.03
C PRO A 20 -13.09 9.50 -4.65
N SER A 21 -12.31 9.45 -3.57
CA SER A 21 -11.45 10.55 -3.13
C SER A 21 -10.10 10.59 -3.85
N PHE A 22 -9.81 9.58 -4.70
CA PHE A 22 -8.58 9.52 -5.47
C PHE A 22 -8.48 10.73 -6.43
N PRO A 23 -7.40 11.53 -6.37
CA PRO A 23 -7.29 12.74 -7.15
C PRO A 23 -7.35 12.45 -8.66
N LYS A 24 -8.03 13.33 -9.38
CA LYS A 24 -8.04 13.26 -10.85
C LYS A 24 -6.66 13.64 -11.38
N GLY A 25 -6.20 12.90 -12.39
CA GLY A 25 -4.92 13.18 -13.03
C GLY A 25 -4.46 12.04 -13.95
N ARG A 26 -3.30 12.26 -14.56
CA ARG A 26 -2.64 11.26 -15.41
C ARG A 26 -1.66 10.44 -14.58
N LEU A 27 -1.92 9.15 -14.44
CA LEU A 27 -0.97 8.19 -13.87
C LEU A 27 0.14 7.90 -14.89
N VAL A 28 1.38 7.94 -14.44
CA VAL A 28 2.58 7.64 -15.22
C VAL A 28 3.46 6.71 -14.39
N LYS A 29 3.94 5.61 -14.99
CA LYS A 29 4.90 4.71 -14.35
C LYS A 29 6.25 5.43 -14.15
N SER A 30 6.93 5.17 -13.05
CA SER A 30 8.29 5.64 -12.81
C SER A 30 9.09 4.65 -11.98
N GLU A 31 10.41 4.81 -11.97
CA GLU A 31 11.31 3.93 -11.21
C GLU A 31 11.30 4.21 -9.70
N SER A 32 10.96 5.44 -9.31
CA SER A 32 11.03 5.90 -7.92
C SER A 32 10.21 7.17 -7.78
N PRO A 33 9.07 7.20 -7.06
CA PRO A 33 8.30 6.02 -6.64
C PRO A 33 7.70 5.29 -7.85
N ASP A 34 7.03 4.15 -7.63
CA ASP A 34 6.49 3.28 -8.70
C ASP A 34 5.58 4.01 -9.71
N PHE A 35 4.84 5.03 -9.26
CA PHE A 35 3.98 5.86 -10.09
C PHE A 35 4.01 7.33 -9.72
N LYS A 36 3.69 8.17 -10.70
CA LYS A 36 3.39 9.61 -10.53
C LYS A 36 1.98 9.89 -11.03
N LEU A 37 1.14 10.42 -10.16
CA LEU A 37 -0.15 10.99 -10.53
C LEU A 37 0.03 12.48 -10.80
N ARG A 38 0.07 12.87 -12.08
CA ARG A 38 0.21 14.27 -12.50
C ARG A 38 -1.15 14.94 -12.52
N MET A 39 -1.33 15.94 -11.66
CA MET A 39 -2.57 16.71 -11.53
C MET A 39 -2.54 17.95 -12.42
N SER A 40 -1.38 18.61 -12.53
CA SER A 40 -1.18 19.78 -13.40
C SER A 40 0.30 19.92 -13.80
N LYS A 41 0.69 21.06 -14.40
CA LYS A 41 2.08 21.34 -14.77
C LYS A 41 2.92 21.51 -13.50
N GLY A 42 3.77 20.52 -13.21
CA GLY A 42 4.69 20.53 -12.06
C GLY A 42 4.13 19.87 -10.81
N ALA A 43 2.80 19.88 -10.61
CA ALA A 43 2.15 19.24 -9.47
C ALA A 43 1.93 17.74 -9.69
N PHE A 44 2.42 16.93 -8.76
CA PHE A 44 2.21 15.49 -8.79
C PHE A 44 2.28 14.82 -7.41
N ILE A 45 1.58 13.70 -7.30
CA ILE A 45 1.66 12.78 -6.18
C ILE A 45 2.55 11.62 -6.58
N GLY A 46 3.53 11.30 -5.74
CA GLY A 46 4.32 10.08 -5.85
C GLY A 46 3.60 8.93 -5.15
N ILE A 47 3.39 7.81 -5.85
CA ILE A 47 2.68 6.64 -5.33
C ILE A 47 3.63 5.45 -5.37
N GLU A 48 3.98 4.94 -4.18
CA GLU A 48 4.66 3.66 -4.02
C GLU A 48 3.62 2.60 -3.71
N ILE A 49 3.78 1.41 -4.30
CA ILE A 49 2.92 0.26 -4.02
C ILE A 49 3.77 -0.90 -3.51
N THR A 50 3.20 -1.71 -2.63
CA THR A 50 3.91 -2.85 -2.07
C THR A 50 2.94 -3.94 -1.64
N ARG A 51 3.29 -5.18 -1.97
CA ARG A 51 2.55 -6.36 -1.51
C ARG A 51 3.04 -6.75 -0.13
N ILE A 52 2.13 -7.09 0.78
CA ILE A 52 2.45 -7.93 1.93
C ILE A 52 1.93 -9.34 1.69
N ARG A 53 2.63 -10.34 2.24
CA ARG A 53 2.20 -11.74 2.18
C ARG A 53 1.80 -12.17 3.57
N MET A 54 0.49 -12.28 3.83
CA MET A 54 0.04 -12.90 5.06
C MET A 54 0.41 -14.39 4.97
N MET A 55 1.53 -14.76 5.57
CA MET A 55 1.89 -16.18 5.70
C MET A 55 0.92 -16.78 6.69
N THR A 56 0.02 -17.63 6.22
CA THR A 56 -0.56 -18.65 7.08
C THR A 56 0.58 -19.59 7.44
N ASP A 57 0.76 -19.90 8.72
CA ASP A 57 1.71 -20.95 9.12
C ASP A 57 1.25 -22.27 8.47
N GLU A 58 1.81 -22.60 7.31
CA GLU A 58 1.49 -23.83 6.59
C GLU A 58 2.09 -25.00 7.36
N GLY A 59 1.26 -25.54 8.25
CA GLY A 59 1.55 -26.69 9.11
C GLY A 59 0.43 -26.99 10.11
N PHE A 60 -0.46 -26.05 10.42
CA PHE A 60 -1.62 -26.31 11.26
C PHE A 60 -2.90 -25.74 10.65
N SER A 61 -3.75 -26.65 10.22
CA SER A 61 -5.16 -26.42 9.92
C SER A 61 -5.87 -25.82 11.14
N THR A 62 -5.84 -24.50 11.32
CA THR A 62 -6.84 -23.67 12.02
C THR A 62 -6.38 -22.21 12.00
N GLY A 63 -7.17 -21.33 11.39
CA GLY A 63 -6.90 -19.90 11.20
C GLY A 63 -6.68 -19.12 12.49
N ILE A 64 -5.43 -19.06 12.94
CA ILE A 64 -4.95 -18.03 13.85
C ILE A 64 -3.66 -17.47 13.26
N LEU A 65 -3.81 -16.51 12.34
CA LEU A 65 -2.73 -15.59 12.06
C LEU A 65 -2.32 -14.94 13.39
N SER A 66 -1.07 -15.16 13.83
CA SER A 66 -0.56 -14.42 14.97
C SER A 66 -0.46 -12.95 14.55
N ASN A 67 -1.29 -12.10 15.15
CA ASN A 67 -1.36 -10.67 14.79
C ASN A 67 -0.02 -9.93 14.80
N SER A 68 0.93 -10.43 15.58
CA SER A 68 2.31 -9.95 15.57
C SER A 68 2.91 -10.03 14.17
N THR A 69 2.84 -11.19 13.51
CA THR A 69 3.52 -11.39 12.21
C THR A 69 3.01 -10.46 11.11
N GLY A 70 1.69 -10.29 10.95
CA GLY A 70 1.14 -9.38 9.94
C GLY A 70 1.45 -7.90 10.22
N TYR A 71 1.37 -7.48 11.49
CA TYR A 71 1.72 -6.13 11.90
C TYR A 71 3.22 -5.85 11.71
N ASP A 72 4.08 -6.79 12.11
CA ASP A 72 5.52 -6.70 12.00
C ASP A 72 5.97 -6.66 10.54
N GLN A 73 5.31 -7.42 9.65
CA GLN A 73 5.55 -7.33 8.21
C GLN A 73 5.19 -5.94 7.65
N VAL A 74 4.06 -5.37 8.04
CA VAL A 74 3.67 -4.02 7.61
C VAL A 74 4.69 -3.00 8.11
N LEU A 75 5.14 -3.11 9.36
CA LEU A 75 6.16 -2.22 9.91
C LEU A 75 7.52 -2.38 9.21
N ALA A 76 7.99 -3.59 9.00
CA ALA A 76 9.25 -3.86 8.29
C ALA A 76 9.19 -3.32 6.85
N THR A 77 8.04 -3.48 6.20
CA THR A 77 7.80 -2.92 4.87
C THR A 77 7.83 -1.39 4.91
N LEU A 78 7.13 -0.77 5.86
CA LEU A 78 7.11 0.68 6.04
C LEU A 78 8.52 1.23 6.28
N GLU A 79 9.30 0.60 7.16
CA GLU A 79 10.68 0.98 7.45
C GLU A 79 11.58 0.87 6.20
N ALA A 80 11.43 -0.20 5.42
CA ALA A 80 12.17 -0.37 4.17
C ALA A 80 11.81 0.73 3.14
N LYS A 81 10.54 1.15 3.08
CA LYS A 81 10.09 2.23 2.19
C LYS A 81 10.48 3.61 2.71
N GLU A 82 10.53 3.83 4.02
CA GLU A 82 11.03 5.07 4.63
C GLU A 82 12.45 5.41 4.20
N LYS A 83 13.32 4.40 4.10
CA LYS A 83 14.71 4.57 3.63
C LYS A 83 14.80 5.16 2.21
N LYS A 84 13.72 5.07 1.42
CA LYS A 84 13.66 5.61 0.05
C LYS A 84 13.06 7.03 -0.04
N ILE A 85 12.49 7.57 1.04
CA ILE A 85 11.84 8.89 1.05
C ILE A 85 12.75 9.99 0.53
N GLY A 86 14.04 9.97 0.90
CA GLY A 86 15.03 10.95 0.43
C GLY A 86 15.16 10.97 -1.09
N VAL A 87 15.09 9.80 -1.74
CA VAL A 87 15.14 9.69 -3.22
C VAL A 87 13.86 10.23 -3.83
N TYR A 88 12.70 9.88 -3.26
CA TYR A 88 11.41 10.36 -3.75
C TYR A 88 11.29 11.90 -3.66
N ARG A 89 11.74 12.48 -2.55
CA ARG A 89 11.67 13.94 -2.30
C ARG A 89 12.56 14.77 -3.21
N LYS A 90 13.65 14.22 -3.77
CA LYS A 90 14.48 14.93 -4.77
C LYS A 90 13.67 15.38 -5.99
N GLN A 91 12.60 14.66 -6.30
CA GLN A 91 11.71 14.98 -7.41
C GLN A 91 10.62 15.99 -7.04
N LYS A 92 10.60 16.44 -5.78
CA LYS A 92 9.67 17.44 -5.23
C LYS A 92 8.19 17.13 -5.48
N PRO A 93 7.69 15.93 -5.13
CA PRO A 93 6.26 15.65 -5.16
C PRO A 93 5.52 16.51 -4.13
N ASP A 94 4.28 16.88 -4.43
CA ASP A 94 3.40 17.59 -3.48
C ASP A 94 2.98 16.67 -2.33
N SER A 95 2.93 15.36 -2.62
CA SER A 95 2.52 14.34 -1.67
C SER A 95 3.16 12.99 -2.01
N LEU A 96 3.50 12.21 -0.98
CA LEU A 96 3.95 10.83 -1.09
C LEU A 96 2.93 9.89 -0.48
N TRP A 97 2.42 8.96 -1.29
CA TRP A 97 1.42 7.98 -0.91
C TRP A 97 2.04 6.59 -0.92
N LEU A 98 1.68 5.78 0.07
CA LEU A 98 2.02 4.37 0.12
C LEU A 98 0.73 3.53 0.07
N ILE A 99 0.63 2.65 -0.92
CA ILE A 99 -0.44 1.66 -1.01
C ILE A 99 0.14 0.29 -0.68
N ILE A 100 -0.25 -0.22 0.48
CA ILE A 100 0.04 -1.60 0.89
C ILE A 100 -1.12 -2.45 0.41
N PHE A 101 -0.85 -3.55 -0.30
CA PHE A 101 -1.91 -4.45 -0.73
C PHE A 101 -1.66 -5.89 -0.31
N ALA A 102 -2.75 -6.63 -0.14
CA ALA A 102 -2.76 -8.05 0.13
C ALA A 102 -3.85 -8.73 -0.70
N ASP A 103 -3.61 -10.00 -0.98
CA ASP A 103 -4.50 -10.93 -1.67
C ASP A 103 -4.41 -12.29 -0.98
N HIS A 104 -5.38 -13.16 -1.25
CA HIS A 104 -5.45 -14.52 -0.72
C HIS A 104 -5.30 -14.58 0.80
N SER A 105 -5.96 -13.66 1.52
CA SER A 105 -5.81 -13.50 2.97
C SER A 105 -7.14 -13.67 3.68
N GLU A 106 -7.13 -14.29 4.87
CA GLU A 106 -8.35 -14.49 5.65
C GLU A 106 -8.94 -13.14 6.12
N GLN A 107 -10.19 -12.86 5.75
CA GLN A 107 -10.89 -11.61 6.05
C GLN A 107 -10.79 -11.19 7.53
N ARG A 108 -11.00 -12.13 8.46
CA ARG A 108 -10.94 -11.84 9.91
C ARG A 108 -9.56 -11.37 10.35
N ALA A 109 -8.51 -11.91 9.77
CA ALA A 109 -7.16 -11.51 10.12
C ALA A 109 -6.78 -10.15 9.53
N ILE A 110 -7.24 -9.84 8.31
CA ILE A 110 -7.12 -8.50 7.73
C ILE A 110 -7.81 -7.49 8.63
N GLU A 111 -9.07 -7.72 9.02
CA GLU A 111 -9.81 -6.82 9.92
C GLU A 111 -9.07 -6.58 11.24
N LYS A 112 -8.54 -7.64 11.85
CA LYS A 112 -7.77 -7.57 13.09
C LYS A 112 -6.45 -6.82 12.91
N LEU A 113 -5.76 -7.01 11.77
CA LEU A 113 -4.56 -6.27 11.39
C LEU A 113 -4.87 -4.78 11.22
N ILE A 114 -5.89 -4.43 10.42
CA ILE A 114 -6.32 -3.05 10.20
C ILE A 114 -6.65 -2.37 11.53
N LYS A 115 -7.43 -3.02 12.39
CA LYS A 115 -7.74 -2.50 13.73
C LYS A 115 -6.48 -2.23 14.54
N THR A 116 -5.50 -3.13 14.49
CA THR A 116 -4.21 -2.97 15.19
C THR A 116 -3.42 -1.78 14.64
N LEU A 117 -3.35 -1.63 13.31
CA LEU A 117 -2.63 -0.53 12.64
C LEU A 117 -3.27 0.83 12.96
N LEU A 118 -4.60 0.91 12.94
CA LEU A 118 -5.35 2.13 13.27
C LEU A 118 -5.18 2.53 14.75
N GLN A 119 -5.17 1.56 15.66
CA GLN A 119 -5.00 1.81 17.09
C GLN A 119 -3.58 2.29 17.43
N LYS A 120 -2.55 1.67 16.84
CA LYS A 120 -1.15 1.97 17.17
C LYS A 120 -0.61 3.25 16.53
N LYS A 121 -1.30 3.81 15.54
CA LYS A 121 -0.93 4.99 14.73
C LYS A 121 0.44 4.84 14.06
N LEU A 122 0.44 4.84 12.73
CA LEU A 122 1.68 4.73 11.96
C LEU A 122 2.48 6.05 11.98
N THR A 123 3.73 5.98 12.42
CA THR A 123 4.69 7.07 12.30
C THR A 123 5.50 6.90 11.02
N THR A 124 5.30 7.82 10.07
CA THR A 124 5.92 7.76 8.73
C THR A 124 5.95 9.15 8.10
N GLN A 125 6.85 9.37 7.14
CA GLN A 125 6.95 10.55 6.29
C GLN A 125 6.07 10.47 5.04
N PHE A 126 5.48 9.32 4.72
CA PHE A 126 4.41 9.25 3.73
C PHE A 126 3.23 10.10 4.21
N ASN A 127 2.68 10.92 3.31
CA ASN A 127 1.56 11.80 3.61
C ASN A 127 0.27 11.01 3.77
N ARG A 128 0.11 9.92 3.01
CA ARG A 128 -1.02 9.00 3.12
C ARG A 128 -0.54 7.57 3.06
N VAL A 129 -1.15 6.71 3.87
CA VAL A 129 -0.91 5.27 3.83
C VAL A 129 -2.24 4.55 3.73
N TYR A 130 -2.35 3.67 2.75
CA TYR A 130 -3.54 2.87 2.51
C TYR A 130 -3.23 1.39 2.61
N PHE A 131 -4.21 0.65 3.09
CA PHE A 131 -4.29 -0.79 2.91
C PHE A 131 -5.36 -1.12 1.88
N PHE A 132 -5.02 -1.88 0.85
CA PHE A 132 -5.93 -2.33 -0.19
C PHE A 132 -6.03 -3.85 -0.18
N ASN A 133 -7.20 -4.38 0.21
CA ASN A 133 -7.49 -5.79 0.13
C ASN A 133 -8.04 -6.12 -1.27
N LEU A 134 -7.31 -6.93 -2.03
CA LEU A 134 -7.73 -7.32 -3.37
C LEU A 134 -8.88 -8.32 -3.38
N ASP A 135 -9.02 -9.14 -2.33
CA ASP A 135 -10.00 -10.23 -2.31
C ASP A 135 -11.43 -9.70 -2.24
N ASN A 136 -11.64 -8.60 -1.51
CA ASN A 136 -12.97 -7.98 -1.31
C ASN A 136 -13.05 -6.55 -1.84
N HIS A 137 -12.00 -6.08 -2.51
CA HIS A 137 -11.88 -4.72 -3.04
C HIS A 137 -12.05 -3.60 -1.99
N SER A 138 -11.66 -3.84 -0.72
CA SER A 138 -11.77 -2.84 0.34
C SER A 138 -10.50 -2.00 0.50
N ILE A 139 -10.69 -0.70 0.70
CA ILE A 139 -9.62 0.28 0.96
C ILE A 139 -9.76 0.81 2.38
N HIS A 140 -8.67 0.80 3.13
CA HIS A 140 -8.58 1.35 4.48
C HIS A 140 -7.47 2.41 4.54
N THR A 141 -7.82 3.63 4.95
CA THR A 141 -6.84 4.69 5.23
C THR A 141 -6.21 4.45 6.59
N LEU A 142 -4.90 4.24 6.63
CA LEU A 142 -4.11 4.00 7.86
C LEU A 142 -3.46 5.28 8.40
N LYS A 143 -3.27 6.28 7.54
CA LYS A 143 -2.75 7.61 7.86
C LYS A 143 -3.26 8.63 6.85
#